data_AF-A0AAW0I6A9-F1
#
_entry.id   AF-A0AAW0I6A9-F1
#
_cell.length_a   1.000
_cell.length_b   1.000
_cell.length_c   1.000
_cell.angle_alpha   90.00
_cell.angle_beta   90.00
_cell.angle_gamma   90.00
#
_symmetry.space_group_name_H-M   'P 1'
#
loop_
_entity.id
_entity.type
_entity.pdbx_description
1 polymer ?
#
loop_
_entity_poly.entity_id
_entity_poly.type
_entity_poly.pdbx_seq_one_letter_code
_entity_poly.pdbx_strand_id
1 'polypeptide(L)'
;MSLGRKIMALMRKKPRMCTAMGASVNFPAVEELLPHREGNVGFVFTNEDLTEIRDTLLGCKVQASVHAGAITPCEVIVPARTLVWGGSRPLSSRPLGLTSKISRGTAEILSAVSW
;
A
#
# COMPACT_ATOMS: atom_id res chain seq x y z
N MET A 1 8.17 -7.20 -16.96
CA MET A 1 9.57 -6.81 -17.22
C MET A 1 10.19 -6.36 -15.89
N SER A 2 11.42 -6.77 -15.58
CA SER A 2 12.03 -6.51 -14.27
C SER A 2 12.51 -5.06 -14.16
N LEU A 3 11.92 -4.31 -13.23
CA LEU A 3 12.22 -2.90 -12.93
C LEU A 3 13.71 -2.66 -12.58
N GLY A 4 14.36 -3.67 -12.00
CA GLY A 4 15.73 -3.57 -11.49
C GLY A 4 16.83 -3.42 -12.55
N ARG A 5 16.52 -3.55 -13.84
CA ARG A 5 17.50 -3.31 -14.92
C ARG A 5 17.52 -1.87 -15.43
N LYS A 6 16.41 -1.15 -15.30
CA LYS A 6 16.21 0.22 -15.83
C LYS A 6 16.35 1.29 -14.76
N ILE A 7 16.18 0.89 -13.50
CA ILE A 7 15.98 1.82 -12.40
C ILE A 7 16.84 1.40 -11.21
N MET A 8 17.57 2.37 -10.67
CA MET A 8 18.28 2.22 -9.40
C MET A 8 17.47 2.88 -8.28
N ALA A 9 16.84 2.06 -7.43
CA ALA A 9 16.11 2.54 -6.26
C ALA A 9 17.03 2.59 -5.03
N LEU A 10 17.13 3.77 -4.40
CA LEU A 10 17.85 3.94 -3.14
C LEU A 10 16.86 4.11 -1.99
N MET A 11 16.74 3.06 -1.17
CA MET A 11 15.97 3.07 0.06
C MET A 11 16.96 3.07 1.24
N ARG A 12 17.20 4.21 1.92
CA ARG A 12 18.07 4.25 3.12
C ARG A 12 17.43 4.94 4.32
N LYS A 13 17.84 4.49 5.52
CA LYS A 13 17.57 5.13 6.82
C LYS A 13 17.99 6.61 6.80
N LYS A 14 17.10 7.47 7.30
CA LYS A 14 17.10 8.93 7.18
C LYS A 14 18.42 9.71 7.39
N PRO A 15 19.38 9.38 8.28
CA PRO A 15 20.49 10.33 8.54
C PRO A 15 21.52 10.45 7.40
N ARG A 16 21.86 9.37 6.68
CA ARG A 16 23.01 9.41 5.73
C ARG A 16 22.72 10.13 4.41
N MET A 17 21.45 10.25 4.03
CA MET A 17 21.06 10.89 2.78
C MET A 17 20.93 12.43 2.93
N CYS A 18 20.85 12.96 4.16
CA CYS A 18 20.85 14.42 4.42
C CYS A 18 22.23 14.97 4.14
N THR A 19 23.24 14.27 4.66
CA THR A 19 24.64 14.62 4.49
C THR A 19 25.09 14.55 3.03
N ALA A 20 24.61 13.56 2.27
CA ALA A 20 24.99 13.40 0.86
C ALA A 20 24.35 14.44 -0.08
N MET A 21 23.06 14.77 0.11
CA MET A 21 22.37 15.79 -0.69
C MET A 21 22.72 17.23 -0.26
N GLY A 22 23.02 17.46 1.02
CA GLY A 22 23.53 18.76 1.48
C GLY A 22 24.97 19.03 1.06
N ALA A 23 25.75 17.99 0.75
CA ALA A 23 27.11 18.11 0.24
C ALA A 23 27.18 18.24 -1.29
N SER A 24 26.08 18.05 -2.02
CA SER A 24 26.01 18.31 -3.47
C SER A 24 25.80 19.81 -3.71
N VAL A 25 26.88 20.57 -3.53
CA VAL A 25 26.95 22.05 -3.58
C VAL A 25 26.61 22.65 -4.96
N ASN A 26 26.34 21.82 -5.99
CA ASN A 26 26.28 22.30 -7.38
C ASN A 26 24.94 22.11 -8.11
N PHE A 27 23.89 21.63 -7.42
CA PHE A 27 22.60 21.35 -8.05
C PHE A 27 21.43 22.00 -7.26
N PRO A 28 20.97 23.20 -7.66
CA PRO A 28 19.88 23.89 -6.95
C PRO A 28 18.56 23.11 -6.94
N ALA A 29 18.34 22.25 -7.95
CA ALA A 29 17.17 21.37 -8.02
C ALA A 29 17.10 20.34 -6.87
N VAL A 30 18.23 20.04 -6.21
CA VAL A 30 18.26 19.12 -5.06
C VAL A 30 17.78 19.81 -3.78
N GLU A 31 17.97 21.12 -3.66
CA GLU A 31 17.47 21.90 -2.52
C GLU A 31 15.94 21.99 -2.53
N GLU A 32 15.31 22.07 -3.70
CA GLU A 32 13.84 22.04 -3.84
C GLU A 32 13.21 20.70 -3.42
N LEU A 33 14.00 19.62 -3.39
CA LEU A 33 13.56 18.28 -2.96
C LEU A 33 13.67 18.07 -1.45
N LEU A 34 14.36 18.96 -0.72
CA LEU A 34 14.50 18.90 0.73
C LEU A 34 13.16 18.89 1.51
N PRO A 35 12.16 19.74 1.19
CA PRO A 35 10.87 19.72 1.92
C PRO A 35 10.07 18.43 1.71
N HIS A 36 10.26 17.72 0.59
CA HIS A 36 9.48 16.52 0.24
C HIS A 36 10.03 15.22 0.86
N ARG A 37 11.09 15.32 1.66
CA ARG A 37 11.79 14.18 2.25
C ARG A 37 11.08 13.58 3.47
N GLU A 38 10.17 14.31 4.08
CA GLU A 38 9.54 13.87 5.31
C GLU A 38 8.58 12.70 5.10
N GLY A 39 8.95 11.53 5.61
CA GLY A 39 8.08 10.35 5.65
C GLY A 39 8.81 9.08 5.26
N ASN A 40 8.06 8.10 4.75
CA ASN A 40 8.60 6.88 4.13
C ASN A 40 8.84 7.13 2.64
N VAL A 41 9.82 7.99 2.34
CA VAL A 41 10.15 8.44 0.97
C VAL A 41 11.47 7.80 0.53
N GLY A 42 11.51 7.32 -0.72
CA GLY A 42 12.70 6.76 -1.37
C GLY A 42 12.98 7.46 -2.69
N PHE A 43 14.24 7.45 -3.12
CA PHE A 43 14.65 8.06 -4.39
C PHE A 43 14.84 7.01 -5.47
N VAL A 44 14.38 7.35 -6.67
CA VAL A 44 14.41 6.50 -7.85
C VAL A 44 15.25 7.22 -8.90
N PHE A 45 16.41 6.66 -9.24
CA PHE A 45 17.31 7.21 -10.25
C PHE A 45 17.20 6.41 -11.54
N THR A 46 17.16 7.12 -12.64
CA THR A 46 17.02 6.55 -13.98
C THR A 46 17.66 7.48 -15.02
N ASN A 47 18.04 6.90 -16.15
CA ASN A 47 18.55 7.63 -17.31
C ASN A 47 17.54 7.62 -18.49
N GLU A 48 16.37 7.02 -18.31
CA GLU A 48 15.32 6.90 -19.34
C GLU A 48 14.21 7.95 -19.15
N ASP A 49 13.26 8.01 -20.08
CA ASP A 49 12.14 8.95 -20.05
C ASP A 49 11.25 8.82 -18.81
N LEU A 50 10.96 9.96 -18.18
CA LEU A 50 10.19 10.04 -16.94
C LEU A 50 8.75 9.51 -17.09
N THR A 51 8.14 9.69 -18.26
CA THR A 51 6.77 9.24 -18.54
C THR A 51 6.67 7.72 -18.54
N GLU A 52 7.58 7.03 -19.24
CA GLU A 52 7.58 5.57 -19.31
C GLU A 52 7.80 4.93 -17.94
N ILE A 53 8.64 5.54 -17.13
CA ILE A 53 8.96 5.07 -15.78
C ILE A 53 7.78 5.27 -14.85
N ARG A 54 7.10 6.41 -14.93
CA ARG A 54 5.88 6.66 -14.17
C ARG A 54 4.82 5.61 -14.51
N ASP A 55 4.60 5.31 -15.78
CA ASP A 55 3.62 4.32 -16.21
C ASP A 55 4.02 2.91 -15.77
N THR A 56 5.31 2.57 -15.85
CA THR A 56 5.84 1.29 -15.36
C THR A 56 5.67 1.16 -13.84
N LEU A 57 5.95 2.21 -13.07
CA LEU A 57 5.77 2.23 -11.61
C LEU A 57 4.29 2.11 -11.22
N LEU A 58 3.40 2.81 -11.92
CA LEU A 58 1.96 2.70 -11.70
C LEU A 58 1.44 1.29 -12.05
N GLY A 59 1.97 0.67 -13.10
CA GLY A 59 1.66 -0.72 -13.48
C GLY A 59 2.18 -1.77 -12.48
N CYS A 60 3.23 -1.47 -11.72
CA CYS A 60 3.76 -2.33 -10.67
C CYS A 60 3.08 -2.14 -9.30
N LYS A 61 1.98 -1.40 -9.22
CA LYS A 61 1.23 -1.20 -7.96
C LYS A 61 0.67 -2.54 -7.46
N VAL A 62 1.27 -3.06 -6.40
CA VAL A 62 0.79 -4.29 -5.74
C VAL A 62 -0.46 -3.95 -4.93
N GLN A 63 -1.56 -4.65 -5.22
CA GLN A 63 -2.74 -4.63 -4.35
C GLN A 63 -2.41 -5.40 -3.08
N ALA A 64 -2.42 -4.71 -1.94
CA ALA A 64 -2.20 -5.31 -0.63
C ALA A 64 -3.47 -5.16 0.22
N SER A 65 -3.74 -6.18 1.05
CA SER A 65 -4.78 -6.06 2.08
C SER A 65 -4.40 -4.97 3.06
N VAL A 66 -5.41 -4.25 3.53
CA VAL A 66 -5.24 -3.22 4.56
C VAL A 66 -4.81 -3.88 5.87
N HIS A 67 -3.87 -3.25 6.57
CA HIS A 67 -3.45 -3.67 7.91
C HIS A 67 -4.45 -3.15 8.97
N ALA A 68 -4.64 -3.91 10.04
CA ALA A 68 -5.53 -3.51 11.14
C ALA A 68 -5.10 -2.14 11.71
N GLY A 69 -6.04 -1.19 11.81
CA GLY A 69 -5.81 0.16 12.31
C GLY A 69 -5.31 1.18 11.27
N ALA A 70 -5.14 0.80 10.01
CA ALA A 70 -4.83 1.74 8.94
C ALA A 70 -6.10 2.42 8.39
N ILE A 71 -5.99 3.71 8.05
CA ILE A 71 -7.06 4.45 7.36
C ILE A 71 -7.06 4.01 5.89
N THR A 72 -8.22 3.58 5.41
CA THR A 72 -8.39 3.07 4.05
C THR A 72 -8.51 4.24 3.06
N PRO A 73 -7.75 4.24 1.96
CA PRO A 73 -7.84 5.29 0.94
C PRO A 73 -9.07 5.10 0.02
N CYS A 74 -9.71 3.94 0.06
CA CYS A 74 -10.88 3.58 -0.74
C CYS A 74 -11.86 2.79 0.13
N GLU A 75 -13.13 2.79 -0.28
CA GLU A 75 -14.20 2.05 0.40
C GLU A 75 -13.88 0.55 0.43
N VAL A 76 -14.04 -0.07 1.60
CA VAL A 76 -13.84 -1.50 1.80
C VAL A 76 -15.18 -2.19 1.78
N ILE A 77 -15.43 -2.96 0.73
CA ILE A 77 -16.70 -3.69 0.55
C ILE A 77 -16.47 -5.17 0.83
N VAL A 78 -17.28 -5.73 1.76
CA VAL A 78 -17.38 -7.17 1.96
C VAL A 78 -18.67 -7.68 1.31
N PRO A 79 -18.59 -8.52 0.26
CA PRO A 79 -19.78 -9.00 -0.42
C PRO A 79 -20.54 -10.05 0.40
N ALA A 80 -21.86 -10.13 0.19
CA ALA A 80 -22.68 -11.21 0.69
C ALA A 80 -22.23 -12.54 0.04
N ARG A 81 -21.84 -13.51 0.87
CA ARG A 81 -21.37 -14.81 0.42
C ARG A 81 -21.51 -15.87 1.51
N THR A 82 -21.60 -17.11 1.09
CA THR A 82 -21.43 -18.28 1.96
C THR A 82 -19.94 -18.58 2.14
N LEU A 83 -19.53 -18.75 3.40
CA LEU A 83 -18.18 -19.10 3.82
C LEU A 83 -18.22 -20.48 4.47
N VAL A 84 -17.32 -21.36 4.04
CA VAL A 84 -17.05 -22.61 4.77
C VAL A 84 -16.42 -22.21 6.10
N TRP A 85 -17.14 -22.43 7.19
CA TRP A 85 -16.76 -21.95 8.52
C TRP A 85 -16.48 -23.14 9.43
N GLY A 86 -15.20 -23.45 9.63
CA GLY A 86 -14.76 -24.53 10.52
C GLY A 86 -14.48 -24.10 11.97
N GLY A 87 -14.82 -22.86 12.37
CA GLY A 87 -14.40 -22.27 13.65
C GLY A 87 -15.46 -22.32 14.75
N SER A 88 -15.01 -22.28 16.02
CA SER A 88 -15.88 -22.33 17.21
C SER A 88 -16.73 -21.06 17.46
N ARG A 89 -16.28 -19.88 16.99
CA ARG A 89 -17.01 -18.60 17.19
C ARG A 89 -17.65 -18.09 15.90
N PRO A 90 -18.93 -17.68 15.89
CA PRO A 90 -19.58 -17.15 14.70
C PRO A 90 -18.97 -15.82 14.23
N LEU A 91 -18.98 -15.58 12.91
CA LEU A 91 -18.47 -14.34 12.30
C LEU A 91 -19.17 -13.07 12.84
N SER A 92 -20.47 -13.17 13.15
CA SER A 92 -21.29 -12.11 13.76
C SER A 92 -20.84 -11.69 15.16
N SER A 93 -20.04 -12.49 15.85
CA SER A 93 -19.50 -12.14 17.17
C SER A 93 -18.27 -11.24 17.12
N ARG A 94 -17.77 -10.92 15.92
CA ARG A 94 -16.68 -9.95 15.74
C ARG A 94 -17.26 -8.54 15.70
N PRO A 95 -16.59 -7.52 16.29
CA PRO A 95 -17.06 -6.13 16.37
C PRO A 95 -17.12 -5.39 15.02
N LEU A 96 -17.12 -6.12 13.91
CA LEU A 96 -17.17 -5.60 12.55
C LEU A 96 -18.61 -5.38 12.06
N GLY A 97 -19.64 -5.40 12.90
CA GLY A 97 -21.02 -5.11 12.47
C GLY A 97 -21.60 -6.00 11.35
N LEU A 98 -20.97 -7.14 11.04
CA LEU A 98 -21.40 -8.05 9.99
C LEU A 98 -22.59 -8.89 10.44
N THR A 99 -23.72 -8.77 9.74
CA THR A 99 -24.88 -9.65 9.96
C THR A 99 -24.66 -10.97 9.24
N SER A 100 -24.59 -12.08 10.00
CA SER A 100 -24.40 -13.41 9.43
C SER A 100 -25.27 -14.47 10.11
N LYS A 101 -25.62 -15.50 9.32
CA LYS A 101 -26.41 -16.65 9.77
C LYS A 101 -25.59 -17.92 9.63
N ILE A 102 -25.67 -18.82 10.60
CA ILE A 102 -25.05 -20.16 10.50
C ILE A 102 -26.10 -21.16 10.05
N SER A 103 -25.82 -21.85 8.95
CA SER A 103 -26.64 -22.91 8.39
C SER A 103 -25.77 -24.13 8.15
N ARG A 104 -26.06 -25.27 8.81
CA ARG A 104 -25.43 -26.59 8.56
C ARG A 104 -23.88 -26.59 8.46
N GLY A 105 -23.19 -25.83 9.32
CA GLY A 105 -21.72 -25.77 9.32
C GLY A 105 -21.11 -24.74 8.34
N THR A 106 -21.94 -23.97 7.67
CA THR A 106 -21.55 -22.84 6.81
C THR A 106 -22.05 -21.52 7.41
N ALA A 107 -21.24 -20.47 7.28
CA ALA A 107 -21.63 -19.11 7.68
C ALA A 107 -22.00 -18.30 6.43
N GLU A 108 -23.18 -17.69 6.44
CA GLU A 108 -23.70 -16.87 5.35
C GLU A 108 -23.70 -15.42 5.78
N ILE A 109 -23.03 -14.55 5.01
CA ILE A 109 -23.13 -13.09 5.17
C ILE A 109 -24.40 -12.64 4.44
N LEU A 110 -25.33 -12.03 5.16
CA LEU A 110 -26.68 -11.72 4.65
C LEU A 110 -26.71 -10.44 3.81
N SER A 111 -25.93 -9.43 4.19
CA SER A 111 -25.86 -8.15 3.49
C SER A 111 -24.41 -7.77 3.21
N ALA A 112 -24.18 -7.13 2.06
CA ALA A 112 -22.91 -6.48 1.82
C ALA A 112 -22.75 -5.33 2.84
N VAL A 113 -21.55 -5.22 3.41
CA VAL A 113 -21.21 -4.13 4.33
C VAL A 113 -20.04 -3.38 3.72
N SER A 114 -20.16 -2.05 3.70
CA SER A 114 -19.11 -1.17 3.25
C SER A 114 -18.69 -0.21 4.36
N TRP A 115 -17.39 0.10 4.40
CA TRP A 115 -16.74 1.05 5.30
C TRP A 115 -15.89 2.05 4.53
#